data_AF-A0ABD0P6S6-F1
#
_entry.id   AF-A0ABD0P6S6-F1
#
_cell.length_a   1.000
_cell.length_b   1.000
_cell.length_c   1.000
_cell.angle_alpha   90.00
_cell.angle_beta   90.00
_cell.angle_gamma   90.00
#
_symmetry.space_group_name_H-M   'P 1'
#
loop_
_entity.id
_entity.type
_entity.pdbx_description
1 polymer ?
#
loop_
_entity_poly.entity_id
_entity_poly.type
_entity_poly.pdbx_seq_one_letter_code
_entity_poly.pdbx_strand_id
1 'polypeptide(L)'
;MNCSGLGSRFLVKDEEVYPVNAPWLKNFIRDGDGKTYIYPGIRYVNIGGTRQPDDWRLEVDKEDSKGILERCCQLEPSLRPSQVMGEANPRVEREYLHVQGRQLPLVHNYGHGSCGITLSWGTALDAVDLLRQSLFEKPPQARL
;
A
#
# COMPACT_ATOMS: atom_id res chain seq x y z
N MET A 1 -6.07 -12.56 -8.75
CA MET A 1 -5.57 -11.84 -7.57
C MET A 1 -4.25 -11.18 -7.94
N ASN A 2 -4.12 -9.86 -7.78
CA ASN A 2 -2.85 -9.14 -7.86
C ASN A 2 -2.39 -8.79 -6.45
N CYS A 3 -1.36 -9.49 -5.95
CA CYS A 3 -0.72 -9.24 -4.66
C CYS A 3 0.76 -8.88 -4.83
N SER A 4 1.12 -8.21 -5.92
CA SER A 4 2.52 -7.99 -6.32
C SER A 4 3.23 -6.88 -5.53
N GLY A 5 2.55 -6.21 -4.59
CA GLY A 5 3.13 -5.10 -3.83
C GLY A 5 3.60 -3.99 -4.76
N LEU A 6 4.86 -3.58 -4.62
CA LEU A 6 5.51 -2.63 -5.52
C LEU A 6 5.52 -3.07 -6.99
N GLY A 7 5.40 -4.36 -7.26
CA GLY A 7 5.27 -4.89 -8.62
C GLY A 7 4.04 -4.37 -9.36
N SER A 8 3.02 -3.87 -8.64
CA SER A 8 1.79 -3.32 -9.26
C SER A 8 2.06 -2.08 -10.10
N ARG A 9 3.12 -1.32 -9.79
CA ARG A 9 3.61 -0.25 -10.65
C ARG A 9 3.92 -0.72 -12.07
N PHE A 10 4.47 -1.93 -12.21
CA PHE A 10 4.83 -2.48 -13.52
C PHE A 10 3.70 -3.31 -14.13
N LEU A 11 2.96 -4.05 -13.30
CA LEU A 11 1.90 -4.95 -13.77
C LEU A 11 0.63 -4.20 -14.20
N VAL A 12 0.24 -3.16 -13.46
CA VAL A 12 -1.03 -2.44 -13.67
C VAL A 12 -0.83 -0.93 -13.78
N LYS A 13 0.42 -0.48 -13.93
CA LYS A 13 0.80 0.94 -14.13
C LYS A 13 0.36 1.85 -13.01
N ASP A 14 0.30 1.33 -11.79
CA ASP A 14 -0.05 2.11 -10.60
C ASP A 14 1.14 2.98 -10.15
N GLU A 15 1.09 4.26 -10.48
CA GLU A 15 2.16 5.21 -10.19
C GLU A 15 2.21 5.65 -8.72
N GLU A 16 1.12 5.42 -7.96
CA GLU A 16 1.03 5.74 -6.53
C GLU A 16 1.66 4.64 -5.65
N VAL A 17 2.33 3.65 -6.25
CA VAL A 17 3.09 2.62 -5.51
C VAL A 17 4.58 2.75 -5.81
N TYR A 18 5.36 3.01 -4.76
CA TYR A 18 6.73 3.46 -4.87
C TYR A 18 7.47 3.45 -3.51
N PRO A 19 8.78 3.14 -3.49
CA PRO A 19 9.50 2.84 -2.24
C PRO A 19 10.48 3.93 -1.77
N VAL A 20 10.63 4.22 -0.47
CA VAL A 20 11.68 5.17 -0.01
C VAL A 20 13.09 4.55 -0.04
N ASN A 21 14.05 5.22 -0.67
CA ASN A 21 15.40 4.69 -0.88
C ASN A 21 16.37 5.04 0.28
N ALA A 22 16.66 4.08 1.15
CA ALA A 22 17.63 4.23 2.24
C ALA A 22 18.34 2.90 2.60
N PRO A 23 19.15 2.33 1.68
CA PRO A 23 19.75 0.99 1.82
C PRO A 23 20.74 0.84 2.97
N TRP A 24 21.21 1.95 3.53
CA TRP A 24 22.14 2.00 4.65
C TRP A 24 21.49 1.68 6.01
N LEU A 25 20.17 1.78 6.14
CA LEU A 25 19.49 1.44 7.39
C LEU A 25 19.34 -0.08 7.54
N LYS A 26 19.77 -0.61 8.70
CA LYS A 26 19.74 -2.05 9.03
C LYS A 26 18.89 -2.39 10.25
N ASN A 27 18.63 -1.41 11.12
CA ASN A 27 17.86 -1.58 12.34
C ASN A 27 16.50 -0.89 12.21
N PHE A 28 15.47 -1.50 12.77
CA PHE A 28 14.18 -0.85 12.89
C PHE A 28 14.20 0.16 14.05
N ILE A 29 13.47 1.26 13.89
CA ILE A 29 13.24 2.25 14.95
C ILE A 29 11.73 2.38 15.12
N ARG A 30 11.25 2.36 16.35
CA ARG A 30 9.85 2.61 16.67
C ARG A 30 9.78 3.47 17.91
N ASP A 31 9.11 4.61 17.78
CA ASP A 31 8.89 5.51 18.91
C ASP A 31 7.87 4.90 19.89
N GLY A 32 8.03 5.20 21.17
CA GLY A 32 7.26 4.58 22.27
C GLY A 32 5.77 4.89 22.24
N ASP A 33 5.38 6.00 21.62
CA ASP A 33 3.98 6.37 21.41
C ASP A 33 3.32 5.64 20.22
N GLY A 34 4.11 4.89 19.45
CA GLY A 34 3.71 4.13 18.27
C GLY A 34 3.35 4.98 17.05
N LYS A 35 3.54 6.31 17.10
CA LYS A 35 3.20 7.25 16.02
C LYS A 35 4.31 7.46 15.01
N THR A 36 5.51 6.93 15.27
CA THR A 36 6.63 7.02 14.32
C THR A 36 7.35 5.69 14.27
N TYR A 37 7.58 5.17 13.07
CA TYR A 37 8.39 3.98 12.84
C TYR A 37 9.23 4.11 11.57
N ILE A 38 10.36 3.41 11.58
CA ILE A 38 11.30 3.27 10.48
C ILE A 38 11.60 1.77 10.37
N TYR A 39 11.10 1.14 9.32
CA TYR A 39 11.25 -0.29 9.07
C TYR A 39 12.10 -0.52 7.82
N PRO A 40 13.38 -0.88 7.98
CA PRO A 40 14.23 -1.20 6.84
C PRO A 40 13.76 -2.48 6.15
N GLY A 41 13.56 -2.38 4.84
CA GLY A 41 13.37 -3.52 3.95
C GLY A 41 14.66 -3.86 3.19
N ILE A 42 14.59 -4.90 2.36
CA ILE A 42 15.76 -5.44 1.64
C ILE A 42 16.34 -4.43 0.63
N ARG A 43 15.50 -3.56 0.04
CA ARG A 43 15.90 -2.58 -0.99
C ARG A 43 15.52 -1.14 -0.66
N TYR A 44 14.61 -0.95 0.28
CA TYR A 44 13.99 0.32 0.60
C TYR A 44 13.57 0.32 2.06
N VAL A 45 13.37 1.50 2.63
CA VAL A 45 12.94 1.67 4.01
C VAL A 45 11.50 2.14 3.99
N ASN A 46 10.67 1.60 4.85
CA ASN A 46 9.33 2.13 5.05
C ASN A 46 9.38 3.02 6.28
N ILE A 47 9.05 4.30 6.09
CA ILE A 47 8.83 5.24 7.18
C ILE A 47 7.34 5.47 7.30
N GLY A 48 6.87 5.75 8.50
CA GLY A 48 5.46 6.00 8.68
C GLY A 48 5.08 6.26 10.11
N GLY A 49 3.77 6.49 10.24
CA GLY A 49 3.11 6.62 11.52
C GLY A 49 2.25 7.87 11.55
N THR A 50 0.95 7.62 11.49
CA THR A 50 -0.14 8.56 11.72
C THR A 50 -1.13 7.84 12.62
N ARG A 51 -1.60 8.52 13.66
CA ARG A 51 -2.66 8.01 14.53
C ARG A 51 -3.62 9.17 14.75
N GLN A 52 -4.62 9.24 13.89
CA GLN A 52 -5.65 10.27 13.90
C GLN A 52 -6.97 9.61 14.28
N PRO A 53 -7.35 9.65 15.57
CA PRO A 53 -8.69 9.25 15.97
C PRO A 53 -9.72 10.05 15.17
N ASP A 54 -10.78 9.38 14.73
CA ASP A 54 -11.91 9.98 14.02
C ASP A 54 -11.62 10.53 12.61
N ASP A 55 -10.41 10.29 12.06
CA ASP A 55 -10.11 10.54 10.64
C ASP A 55 -10.31 9.27 9.81
N TRP A 56 -11.27 9.31 8.88
CA TRP A 56 -11.65 8.21 8.00
C TRP A 56 -11.26 8.46 6.54
N ARG A 57 -10.45 9.48 6.27
CA ARG A 57 -9.99 9.79 4.92
C ARG A 57 -9.12 8.65 4.40
N LEU A 58 -9.42 8.21 3.18
CA LEU A 58 -8.64 7.18 2.46
C LEU A 58 -7.63 7.80 1.50
N GLU A 59 -7.69 9.11 1.31
CA GLU A 59 -6.74 9.87 0.50
C GLU A 59 -5.50 10.18 1.31
N VAL A 60 -4.36 10.27 0.61
CA VAL A 60 -3.12 10.66 1.26
C VAL A 60 -3.11 12.16 1.53
N ASP A 61 -2.84 12.54 2.77
CA ASP A 61 -2.69 13.94 3.19
C ASP A 61 -1.22 14.36 3.15
N LYS A 62 -0.92 15.37 2.33
CA LYS A 62 0.46 15.88 2.15
C LYS A 62 1.07 16.43 3.43
N GLU A 63 0.27 16.93 4.36
CA GLU A 63 0.74 17.46 5.62
C GLU A 63 1.15 16.32 6.57
N ASP A 64 0.38 15.24 6.57
CA ASP A 64 0.74 14.03 7.31
C ASP A 64 2.04 13.42 6.80
N SER A 65 2.22 13.37 5.48
CA SER A 65 3.44 12.87 4.87
C SER A 65 4.68 13.68 5.23
N LYS A 66 4.58 15.02 5.20
CA LYS A 66 5.67 15.90 5.66
C LYS A 66 5.95 15.67 7.14
N GLY A 67 4.91 15.60 7.97
CA GLY A 67 5.04 15.36 9.40
C GLY A 67 5.70 14.01 9.71
N ILE A 68 5.36 12.94 8.99
CA ILE A 68 6.02 11.64 9.07
C ILE A 68 7.51 11.79 8.75
N LEU A 69 7.83 12.41 7.62
CA LEU A 69 9.23 12.57 7.18
C LEU A 69 10.03 13.36 8.21
N GLU A 70 9.50 14.46 8.73
CA GLU A 70 10.15 15.30 9.73
C GLU A 70 10.43 14.51 11.03
N ARG A 71 9.43 13.80 11.56
CA ARG A 71 9.61 12.96 12.76
C ARG A 71 10.63 11.85 12.53
N CYS A 72 10.57 11.18 11.38
CA CYS A 72 11.56 10.15 11.04
C CYS A 72 12.97 10.73 10.86
N CYS A 73 13.13 11.91 10.27
CA CYS A 73 14.41 12.61 10.15
C CYS A 73 14.96 13.14 11.48
N GLN A 74 14.10 13.37 12.48
CA GLN A 74 14.52 13.70 13.84
C GLN A 74 15.08 12.47 14.56
N LEU A 75 14.44 11.30 14.39
CA LEU A 75 14.91 10.03 14.97
C LEU A 75 16.15 9.50 14.26
N GLU A 76 16.21 9.61 12.94
CA GLU A 76 17.31 9.10 12.12
C GLU A 76 17.73 10.16 11.08
N PRO A 77 18.69 11.05 11.44
CA PRO A 77 19.12 12.14 10.58
C PRO A 77 19.70 11.70 9.23
N SER A 78 20.17 10.45 9.08
CA SER A 78 20.65 9.93 7.80
C SER A 78 19.54 9.80 6.75
N LEU A 79 18.26 9.94 7.13
CA LEU A 79 17.13 10.01 6.20
C LEU A 79 16.99 11.37 5.49
N ARG A 80 17.62 12.45 5.96
CA ARG A 80 17.53 13.78 5.31
C ARG A 80 17.95 13.81 3.84
N PRO A 81 19.04 13.14 3.41
CA PRO A 81 19.39 13.05 1.99
C PRO A 81 18.55 12.01 1.24
N SER A 82 17.69 11.25 1.91
CA SER A 82 16.90 10.21 1.25
C SER A 82 15.80 10.83 0.39
N GLN A 83 15.62 10.28 -0.79
CA GLN A 83 14.53 10.68 -1.66
C GLN A 83 13.25 9.98 -1.18
N VAL A 84 12.28 10.78 -0.71
CA VAL A 84 10.91 10.28 -0.55
C VAL A 84 10.43 9.92 -1.95
N MET A 85 10.31 8.63 -2.20
CA MET A 85 9.81 8.21 -3.49
C MET A 85 8.32 8.37 -3.49
N GLY A 86 7.57 7.90 -2.45
CA GLY A 86 6.29 8.48 -2.02
C GLY A 86 5.43 7.58 -1.12
N GLU A 87 4.10 7.70 -1.22
CA GLU A 87 3.11 7.27 -0.20
C GLU A 87 2.21 6.13 -0.71
N ALA A 88 1.87 5.15 0.14
CA ALA A 88 1.01 4.04 -0.28
C ALA A 88 -0.07 3.73 0.76
N ASN A 89 -1.33 3.68 0.30
CA ASN A 89 -2.46 3.14 1.05
C ASN A 89 -2.76 1.70 0.57
N PRO A 90 -3.26 0.82 1.45
CA PRO A 90 -3.72 -0.50 1.04
C PRO A 90 -4.79 -0.38 -0.06
N ARG A 91 -4.56 -1.03 -1.19
CA ARG A 91 -5.53 -1.20 -2.26
C ARG A 91 -6.13 -2.60 -2.18
N VAL A 92 -7.39 -2.66 -1.77
CA VAL A 92 -8.21 -3.87 -1.77
C VAL A 92 -9.46 -3.59 -2.58
N GLU A 93 -9.40 -3.87 -3.87
CA GLU A 93 -10.45 -3.48 -4.82
C GLU A 93 -10.53 -4.46 -6.00
N ARG A 94 -11.60 -4.34 -6.78
CA ARG A 94 -11.87 -5.20 -7.94
C ARG A 94 -11.91 -4.38 -9.23
N GLU A 95 -11.18 -4.86 -10.22
CA GLU A 95 -11.23 -4.43 -11.61
C GLU A 95 -11.72 -5.58 -12.52
N TYR A 96 -12.27 -5.27 -13.69
CA TYR A 96 -12.54 -6.24 -14.76
C TYR A 96 -11.63 -6.01 -15.95
N LEU A 97 -10.74 -6.97 -16.22
CA LEU A 97 -9.85 -6.93 -17.38
C LEU A 97 -10.50 -7.62 -18.58
N HIS A 98 -10.35 -7.01 -19.76
CA HIS A 98 -10.71 -7.64 -21.02
C HIS A 98 -9.48 -8.31 -21.63
N VAL A 99 -9.44 -9.64 -21.59
CA VAL A 99 -8.33 -10.44 -22.12
C VAL A 99 -8.88 -11.43 -23.13
N GLN A 100 -8.42 -11.34 -24.38
CA GLN A 100 -8.80 -12.27 -25.46
C GLN A 100 -10.33 -12.41 -25.63
N GLY A 101 -11.07 -11.29 -25.53
CA GLY A 101 -12.54 -11.28 -25.66
C GLY A 101 -13.30 -11.81 -24.44
N ARG A 102 -12.61 -12.13 -23.34
CA ARG A 102 -13.22 -12.54 -22.07
C ARG A 102 -13.05 -11.44 -21.02
N GLN A 103 -14.10 -11.19 -20.24
CA GLN A 103 -13.99 -10.41 -19.02
C GLN A 103 -13.49 -11.30 -17.88
N LEU A 104 -12.42 -10.87 -17.21
CA LEU A 104 -11.81 -11.56 -16.09
C LEU A 104 -11.79 -10.61 -14.87
N PRO A 105 -12.33 -11.02 -13.72
CA PRO A 105 -12.20 -10.24 -12.50
C PRO A 105 -10.76 -10.28 -12.00
N LEU A 106 -10.17 -9.11 -11.78
CA LEU A 106 -8.89 -8.92 -11.12
C LEU A 106 -9.12 -8.23 -9.77
N VAL A 107 -8.92 -8.96 -8.68
CA VAL A 107 -8.90 -8.36 -7.34
C VAL A 107 -7.48 -7.95 -7.00
N HIS A 108 -7.29 -6.68 -6.68
CA HIS A 108 -6.05 -6.08 -6.20
C HIS A 108 -5.98 -6.20 -4.68
N ASN A 109 -4.81 -6.57 -4.16
CA ASN A 109 -4.51 -6.63 -2.74
C ASN A 109 -3.03 -6.28 -2.52
N TYR A 110 -2.68 -5.00 -2.64
CA TYR A 110 -1.31 -4.49 -2.52
C TYR A 110 -1.29 -3.10 -1.87
N GLY A 111 -0.12 -2.44 -1.80
CA GLY A 111 -0.05 -1.05 -1.30
C GLY A 111 -0.01 -0.92 0.23
N HIS A 112 0.12 -2.02 0.97
CA HIS A 112 0.05 -2.00 2.44
C HIS A 112 1.24 -1.33 3.16
N GLY A 113 2.27 -0.90 2.42
CA GLY A 113 3.48 -0.31 2.99
C GLY A 113 4.08 -1.11 4.16
N SER A 114 4.45 -0.40 5.21
CA SER A 114 4.95 -0.90 6.51
C SER A 114 3.95 -1.70 7.33
N CYS A 115 2.65 -1.54 7.08
CA CYS A 115 1.59 -2.21 7.83
C CYS A 115 1.16 -3.54 7.19
N GLY A 116 1.81 -3.98 6.10
CA GLY A 116 1.42 -5.18 5.36
C GLY A 116 1.29 -6.44 6.19
N ILE A 117 2.20 -6.68 7.14
CA ILE A 117 2.09 -7.85 8.03
C ILE A 117 0.90 -7.69 8.97
N THR A 118 0.76 -6.53 9.60
CA THR A 118 -0.31 -6.22 10.56
C THR A 118 -1.70 -6.32 9.93
N LEU A 119 -1.85 -5.84 8.68
CA LEU A 119 -3.12 -5.79 7.97
C LEU A 119 -3.43 -7.07 7.16
N SER A 120 -2.42 -7.93 6.96
CA SER A 120 -2.48 -9.06 6.02
C SER A 120 -3.75 -9.91 6.11
N TRP A 121 -4.17 -10.29 7.33
CA TRP A 121 -5.35 -11.14 7.51
C TRP A 121 -6.65 -10.43 7.19
N GLY A 122 -6.81 -9.18 7.60
CA GLY A 122 -8.01 -8.39 7.31
C GLY A 122 -8.15 -8.15 5.81
N THR A 123 -7.08 -7.68 5.16
CA THR A 123 -7.12 -7.41 3.72
C THR A 123 -7.20 -8.69 2.88
N ALA A 124 -6.72 -9.83 3.39
CA ALA A 124 -6.97 -11.12 2.75
C ALA A 124 -8.45 -11.53 2.80
N LEU A 125 -9.14 -11.30 3.92
CA LEU A 125 -10.57 -11.58 4.04
C LEU A 125 -11.39 -10.70 3.08
N ASP A 126 -11.13 -9.39 3.08
CA ASP A 126 -11.79 -8.44 2.18
C ASP A 126 -11.58 -8.81 0.70
N ALA A 127 -10.34 -9.16 0.33
CA ALA A 127 -10.02 -9.59 -1.03
C ALA A 127 -10.70 -10.91 -1.43
N VAL A 128 -10.84 -11.85 -0.50
CA VAL A 128 -11.58 -13.10 -0.72
C VAL A 128 -13.07 -12.82 -0.93
N ASP A 129 -13.65 -11.89 -0.19
CA ASP A 129 -15.06 -11.54 -0.33
C ASP A 129 -15.34 -10.85 -1.67
N LEU A 130 -14.46 -9.94 -2.12
CA LEU A 130 -14.51 -9.38 -3.48
C LEU A 130 -14.39 -10.47 -4.57
N LEU A 131 -13.51 -11.45 -4.37
CA LEU A 131 -13.37 -12.57 -5.31
C LEU A 131 -14.64 -13.41 -5.36
N ARG A 132 -15.24 -13.73 -4.21
CA ARG A 132 -16.50 -14.49 -4.12
C ARG A 132 -17.62 -13.76 -4.85
N GLN A 133 -17.81 -12.47 -4.58
CA GLN A 133 -18.82 -11.65 -5.28
C GLN A 133 -18.65 -11.74 -6.80
N SER A 134 -17.41 -11.71 -7.28
CA SER A 134 -17.08 -11.81 -8.71
C SER A 134 -17.38 -13.16 -9.35
N LEU A 135 -17.35 -14.26 -8.57
CA LEU A 135 -17.67 -15.60 -9.07
C LEU A 135 -19.18 -15.82 -9.19
N PHE A 136 -19.98 -15.10 -8.39
CA PHE A 136 -21.43 -15.28 -8.32
C PHE A 136 -22.23 -14.19 -9.06
N GLU A 137 -21.59 -13.08 -9.47
CA GLU A 137 -22.16 -12.12 -10.41
C GLU A 137 -22.18 -12.70 -11.84
N LYS A 138 -23.38 -12.94 -12.38
CA LYS A 138 -23.53 -13.30 -13.80
C LYS A 138 -23.20 -12.07 -14.65
N PRO A 139 -22.27 -12.16 -15.63
CA PRO A 139 -22.12 -11.08 -16.60
C PRO A 139 -23.45 -10.92 -17.37
N PRO A 140 -23.90 -9.69 -17.67
CA PRO A 140 -25.09 -9.48 -18.47
C PRO A 140 -24.90 -10.18 -19.83
N GLN A 141 -25.70 -11.22 -20.07
CA GLN A 141 -25.77 -11.85 -21.39
C GLN A 141 -26.40 -10.85 -22.35
N ALA A 142 -25.62 -10.34 -23.30
CA ALA A 142 -26.16 -9.62 -24.44
C ALA A 142 -27.11 -10.57 -25.18
N ARG A 143 -28.40 -10.25 -25.20
CA ARG A 143 -29.37 -10.91 -26.06
C ARG A 143 -29.17 -10.35 -27.46
N LEU A 144 -28.64 -11.17 -28.37
CA LEU A 144 -28.77 -10.97 -29.80
C LEU A 144 -30.12 -11.55 -30.26
#